data_AF-A0A928X852-F1
#
_entry.id   AF-A0A928X852-F1
#
_cell.length_a   1.000
_cell.length_b   1.000
_cell.length_c   1.000
_cell.angle_alpha   90.00
_cell.angle_beta   90.00
_cell.angle_gamma   90.00
#
_symmetry.space_group_name_H-M   'P 1'
#
loop_
_entity.id
_entity.type
_entity.pdbx_description
1 polymer ?
#
loop_
_entity_poly.entity_id
_entity_poly.type
_entity_poly.pdbx_seq_one_letter_code
_entity_poly.pdbx_strand_id
1 'polypeptide(L)' 'MALNLNTASMEDLANIGGISRERAQLLLAYREEYGEFRTWDDVRNVPGFSQQVVEQLKRQGAAFNGRKG' A
#
# COMPACT_ATOMS: atom_id res chain seq x y z
N MET A 1 -1.86 7.21 13.72
CA MET A 1 -1.20 7.88 12.58
C MET A 1 -1.52 7.07 11.34
N ALA A 2 -2.04 7.67 10.28
CA ALA A 2 -2.35 6.93 9.05
C ALA A 2 -1.17 7.06 8.09
N LEU A 3 -0.74 5.95 7.48
CA LEU A 3 0.29 5.98 6.44
C LEU A 3 -0.38 6.04 5.07
N ASN A 4 -0.13 7.12 4.31
CA ASN A 4 -0.73 7.28 3.00
C ASN A 4 0.07 6.53 1.93
N LEU A 5 -0.51 5.49 1.32
CA LEU A 5 0.17 4.67 0.31
C LEU A 5 0.59 5.45 -0.95
N ASN A 6 -0.05 6.59 -1.24
CA ASN A 6 0.29 7.42 -2.40
C ASN A 6 1.50 8.32 -2.15
N THR A 7 1.84 8.61 -0.88
CA THR A 7 2.91 9.54 -0.53
C THR A 7 4.00 8.91 0.34
N ALA A 8 3.76 7.72 0.90
CA ALA A 8 4.73 7.00 1.71
C ALA A 8 6.01 6.70 0.92
N SER A 9 7.14 6.79 1.61
CA SER A 9 8.44 6.38 1.07
C SER A 9 8.57 4.85 1.06
N MET A 10 9.61 4.33 0.39
CA MET A 10 9.94 2.90 0.45
C MET A 10 10.12 2.42 1.89
N GLU A 11 10.81 3.22 2.71
CA GLU A 11 11.10 2.88 4.10
C GLU A 11 9.83 2.87 4.94
N ASP A 12 8.95 3.86 4.76
CA ASP A 12 7.66 3.89 5.46
C ASP A 12 6.80 2.67 5.12
N LEU A 13 6.74 2.30 3.84
CA LEU A 13 6.00 1.12 3.39
C LEU A 13 6.61 -0.19 3.91
N ALA A 14 7.94 -0.30 3.93
CA ALA A 14 8.64 -1.47 4.44
C ALA A 14 8.57 -1.59 5.97
N ASN A 15 8.27 -0.50 6.68
CA ASN A 15 8.03 -0.51 8.12
C ASN A 15 6.62 -1.01 8.49
N ILE A 16 5.72 -1.18 7.50
CA ILE A 16 4.41 -1.79 7.75
C ILE A 16 4.62 -3.28 8.00
N GLY A 17 4.28 -3.75 9.21
CA GLY A 17 4.40 -5.16 9.55
C GLY A 17 3.66 -6.05 8.53
N GLY A 18 4.39 -6.98 7.90
CA GLY A 18 3.90 -7.85 6.82
C GLY A 18 4.22 -7.39 5.39
N ILE A 19 4.84 -6.21 5.23
CA ILE A 19 5.33 -5.71 3.96
C ILE A 19 6.87 -5.80 3.95
N SER A 20 7.41 -6.62 3.04
CA SER A 20 8.85 -6.67 2.80
C SER A 20 9.28 -5.47 1.95
N ARG A 21 10.59 -5.20 1.88
CA ARG A 21 11.15 -4.19 0.97
C ARG A 21 10.76 -4.45 -0.50
N GLU A 22 10.69 -5.71 -0.92
CA GLU A 22 10.23 -6.10 -2.26
C GLU A 22 8.77 -5.72 -2.49
N ARG A 23 7.89 -5.99 -1.51
CA ARG A 23 6.47 -5.59 -1.59
C ARG A 23 6.32 -4.07 -1.59
N ALA A 24 7.12 -3.35 -0.81
CA ALA A 24 7.15 -1.90 -0.84
C ALA A 24 7.55 -1.36 -2.22
N GLN A 25 8.57 -1.95 -2.86
CA GLN A 25 8.97 -1.58 -4.23
C GLN A 25 7.84 -1.82 -5.24
N LEU A 26 7.09 -2.92 -5.13
CA LEU A 26 5.97 -3.20 -6.02
C LEU A 26 4.84 -2.16 -5.88
N LEU A 27 4.55 -1.69 -4.67
CA LEU A 27 3.59 -0.60 -4.46
C LEU A 27 4.03 0.71 -5.12
N LEU A 28 5.32 1.05 -5.00
CA LEU A 28 5.90 2.24 -5.61
C LEU A 28 5.84 2.17 -7.13
N ALA A 29 6.31 1.05 -7.71
CA ALA A 29 6.28 0.84 -9.15
C ALA A 29 4.84 0.90 -9.69
N TYR A 30 3.88 0.27 -9.01
CA TYR A 30 2.49 0.29 -9.44
C TYR A 30 1.90 1.70 -9.45
N ARG A 31 2.12 2.51 -8.41
CA ARG A 31 1.58 3.89 -8.41
C ARG A 31 2.27 4.81 -9.40
N GLU A 32 3.53 4.53 -9.75
CA GLU A 32 4.27 5.26 -10.80
C GLU A 32 3.75 4.91 -12.20
N GLU A 33 3.39 3.65 -12.44
CA GLU A 33 2.92 3.15 -13.74
C GLU A 33 1.42 3.41 -13.98
N TYR A 34 0.58 3.16 -12.98
CA TYR A 34 -0.88 3.19 -13.09
C TYR A 34 -1.53 4.42 -12.43
N GLY A 35 -0.76 5.22 -11.69
CA GLY A 35 -1.23 6.37 -10.93
C GLY A 35 -1.66 6.04 -9.50
N GLU A 36 -2.22 7.03 -8.82
CA GLU A 36 -2.59 6.92 -7.39
C GLU A 36 -3.58 5.79 -7.09
N PHE A 37 -3.37 5.09 -5.97
CA PHE A 37 -4.35 4.17 -5.41
C PHE A 37 -5.59 4.95 -4.92
N ARG A 38 -6.77 4.53 -5.37
CA ARG A 38 -8.07 5.11 -4.99
C ARG A 38 -8.89 4.16 -4.14
N THR A 39 -8.68 2.86 -4.32
CA THR A 39 -9.39 1.79 -3.64
C THR A 39 -8.43 0.69 -3.18
N TRP A 40 -8.89 -0.13 -2.23
CA TRP A 40 -8.16 -1.34 -1.85
C TRP A 40 -8.12 -2.40 -2.96
N ASP A 41 -9.03 -2.33 -3.93
CA ASP A 41 -8.99 -3.15 -5.14
C ASP A 41 -7.78 -2.81 -6.01
N ASP A 42 -7.43 -1.53 -6.12
CA ASP A 42 -6.23 -1.10 -6.85
C ASP A 42 -4.96 -1.70 -6.21
N VAL A 43 -4.91 -1.76 -4.88
CA VAL A 43 -3.80 -2.40 -4.16
C VAL A 43 -3.77 -3.91 -4.42
N ARG A 44 -4.92 -4.58 -4.58
CA ARG A 44 -4.98 -6.01 -4.92
C ARG A 44 -4.50 -6.33 -6.33
N ASN A 45 -4.44 -5.34 -7.22
CA ASN A 45 -3.86 -5.52 -8.55
C ASN A 45 -2.33 -5.55 -8.51
N VAL A 46 -1.71 -5.18 -7.39
CA VAL A 46 -0.27 -5.26 -7.21
C VAL A 46 0.13 -6.73 -7.00
N PRO A 47 1.09 -7.27 -7.77
CA PRO A 47 1.55 -8.64 -7.59
C PRO A 47 1.96 -8.93 -6.14
N GLY A 48 1.45 -10.01 -5.56
CA GLY A 48 1.73 -10.41 -4.18
C GLY A 48 0.93 -9.69 -3.09
N PHE A 49 -0.01 -8.80 -3.45
CA PHE A 49 -0.95 -8.15 -2.53
C PHE A 49 -2.30 -8.87 -2.51
N SER A 50 -2.32 -10.06 -1.94
CA SER A 50 -3.57 -10.80 -1.72
C SER A 50 -4.48 -10.07 -0.73
N GLN A 51 -5.74 -10.52 -0.62
CA GLN A 51 -6.69 -10.00 0.35
C GLN A 51 -6.12 -10.00 1.79
N GLN A 52 -5.36 -11.03 2.17
CA GLN A 52 -4.74 -11.10 3.50
C GLN A 52 -3.73 -9.97 3.74
N VAL A 53 -2.92 -9.63 2.72
CA VAL A 53 -1.94 -8.54 2.79
C VAL A 53 -2.65 -7.19 2.87
N VAL A 54 -3.69 -6.99 2.07
CA VAL A 54 -4.51 -5.78 2.10
C VAL A 54 -5.18 -5.57 3.47
N GLU A 55 -5.74 -6.63 4.05
CA GLU A 55 -6.31 -6.54 5.41
C GLU A 55 -5.23 -6.24 6.47
N GLN A 56 -3.99 -6.69 6.26
CA GLN A 56 -2.88 -6.33 7.13
C GLN A 56 -2.52 -4.84 7.01
N LEU A 57 -2.44 -4.30 5.79
CA LEU A 57 -2.25 -2.85 5.56
C LEU A 57 -3.32 -2.03 6.28
N LYS A 58 -4.60 -2.40 6.14
CA LYS A 58 -5.73 -1.76 6.82
C LYS A 58 -5.56 -1.77 8.35
N ARG A 59 -5.22 -2.92 8.94
CA ARG A 59 -4.99 -3.04 10.39
C ARG A 59 -3.83 -2.18 10.89
N GLN A 60 -2.81 -1.98 10.07
CA GLN A 60 -1.66 -1.12 10.37
C GLN A 60 -1.96 0.38 10.14
N GLY A 61 -3.18 0.73 9.70
CA GLY A 61 -3.59 2.11 9.52
C GLY A 61 -3.14 2.72 8.20
N ALA A 62 -2.80 1.91 7.20
CA ALA A 62 -2.59 2.42 5.85
C ALA A 62 -3.89 3.00 5.27
N ALA A 63 -3.79 4.05 4.48
CA ALA A 63 -4.91 4.75 3.86
C ALA A 63 -4.48 5.40 2.54
N PHE A 64 -5.43 6.03 1.85
CA PHE A 64 -5.19 6.82 0.64
C PHE A 64 -5.84 8.19 0.79
N ASN A 65 -5.12 9.27 0.49
CA ASN A 65 -5.63 10.64 0.33
C ASN A 65 -6.64 11.11 1.40
N GLY A 66 -6.48 10.65 2.66
CA GLY A 66 -7.38 10.99 3.78
C GLY A 66 -8.75 10.30 3.79
N ARG A 67 -9.07 9.45 2.79
CA ARG A 67 -10.29 8.64 2.76
C ARG A 67 -9.96 7.22 3.20
N LYS A 68 -10.53 6.81 4.33
CA LYS A 68 -10.60 5.39 4.69
C LYS A 68 -11.60 4.73 3.74
N GLY A 69 -11.09 4.18 2.63
CA GLY A 69 -11.86 3.29 1.77
C GLY A 69 -12.24 2.02 2.49
#